data_AF-A0A7H1AQY3-F1
#
_entry.id   AF-A0A7H1AQY3-F1
#
_cell.length_a   1.000
_cell.length_b   1.000
_cell.length_c   1.000
_cell.angle_alpha   90.00
_cell.angle_beta   90.00
_cell.angle_gamma   90.00
#
_symmetry.space_group_name_H-M   'P 1'
#
loop_
_entity.id
_entity.type
_entity.pdbx_description
1 polymer ?
#
loop_
_entity_poly.entity_id
_entity_poly.type
_entity_poly.pdbx_seq_one_letter_code
_entity_poly.pdbx_strand_id
1 'polypeptide(L)'
;MYQNLEFFRSLQGAGLAKRIRESIEKAKTVPELSSSIQAALKTGDKAEFSMTLLESSDLDQVGLPDYIHKGLLWLIAQLKRKEDDVAGKTPLNPVSTSDAAATPNEVKP
;
A
#
# COMPACT_ATOMS: atom_id res chain seq x y z
N MET A 1 -8.00 -11.55 -4.02
CA MET A 1 -7.71 -10.71 -5.20
C MET A 1 -8.79 -9.65 -5.45
N TYR A 2 -10.03 -9.81 -4.97
CA TYR A 2 -11.08 -8.78 -5.10
C TYR A 2 -11.76 -8.51 -3.76
N GLN A 3 -11.14 -7.67 -2.93
CA GLN A 3 -11.59 -7.41 -1.57
C GLN A 3 -12.68 -6.32 -1.50
N ASN A 4 -12.78 -5.47 -2.53
CA ASN A 4 -13.60 -4.25 -2.53
C ASN A 4 -14.64 -4.22 -3.68
N LEU A 5 -15.14 -5.37 -4.14
CA LEU A 5 -16.05 -5.40 -5.30
C LEU A 5 -17.35 -4.62 -5.06
N GLU A 6 -17.95 -4.77 -3.88
CA GLU A 6 -19.20 -4.07 -3.54
C GLU A 6 -18.99 -2.55 -3.52
N PHE A 7 -17.87 -2.09 -2.93
CA PHE A 7 -17.49 -0.69 -2.96
C PHE A 7 -17.34 -0.16 -4.40
N PHE A 8 -16.61 -0.87 -5.27
CA PHE A 8 -16.45 -0.44 -6.66
C PHE A 8 -17.75 -0.55 -7.49
N ARG A 9 -18.72 -1.36 -7.02
CA ARG A 9 -20.08 -1.42 -7.58
C ARG A 9 -20.90 -0.20 -7.21
N SER A 10 -20.77 0.31 -5.98
CA SER A 10 -21.50 1.49 -5.52
C SER A 10 -20.80 2.81 -5.85
N LEU A 11 -19.51 2.78 -6.21
CA LEU A 11 -18.71 3.97 -6.49
C LEU A 11 -19.33 4.81 -7.61
N GLN A 12 -19.88 5.96 -7.22
CA GLN A 12 -20.41 6.95 -8.15
C GLN A 12 -19.27 7.71 -8.81
N GLY A 13 -19.48 8.11 -10.07
CA GLY A 13 -18.45 8.76 -10.86
C GLY A 13 -18.62 8.53 -12.35
N ALA A 14 -17.92 9.35 -13.13
CA ALA A 14 -17.86 9.27 -14.57
C ALA A 14 -16.61 8.47 -15.02
N GLY A 15 -16.31 8.54 -16.32
CA GLY A 15 -15.04 8.05 -16.86
C GLY A 15 -14.69 6.62 -16.47
N LEU A 16 -13.53 6.46 -15.85
CA LEU A 16 -12.98 5.15 -15.46
C LEU A 16 -13.77 4.49 -14.33
N ALA A 17 -14.32 5.24 -13.37
CA ALA A 17 -15.16 4.68 -12.30
C ALA A 17 -16.41 4.00 -12.87
N LYS A 18 -17.09 4.66 -13.83
CA LYS A 18 -18.24 4.09 -14.54
C LYS A 18 -17.86 2.81 -15.29
N ARG A 19 -16.73 2.80 -16.02
CA ARG A 19 -16.29 1.62 -16.78
C ARG A 19 -16.00 0.43 -15.87
N ILE A 20 -15.35 0.64 -14.74
CA ILE A 20 -15.07 -0.41 -13.76
C ILE A 20 -16.38 -0.99 -13.22
N ARG A 21 -17.35 -0.15 -12.89
CA ARG A 21 -18.69 -0.57 -12.44
C ARG A 21 -19.37 -1.45 -13.49
N GLU A 22 -19.40 -1.00 -14.73
CA GLU A 22 -19.97 -1.77 -15.85
C GLU A 22 -19.22 -3.10 -16.08
N SER A 23 -17.89 -3.12 -15.94
CA SER A 23 -17.11 -4.35 -16.03
C SER A 23 -17.50 -5.36 -14.95
N ILE A 24 -17.75 -4.88 -13.72
CA ILE A 24 -18.21 -5.73 -12.60
C ILE A 24 -19.61 -6.28 -12.85
N GLU A 25 -20.52 -5.48 -13.41
CA GLU A 25 -21.89 -5.91 -13.71
C GLU A 25 -21.99 -6.89 -14.89
N LYS A 26 -21.16 -6.71 -15.92
CA LYS A 26 -21.24 -7.48 -17.17
C LYS A 26 -20.44 -8.78 -17.14
N ALA A 27 -19.36 -8.85 -16.35
CA ALA A 27 -18.49 -10.02 -16.33
C ALA A 27 -19.19 -11.23 -15.68
N LYS A 28 -19.13 -12.37 -16.36
CA LYS A 28 -19.70 -13.64 -15.83
C LYS A 28 -18.65 -14.51 -15.17
N THR A 29 -17.38 -14.27 -15.50
CA THR A 29 -16.25 -15.01 -14.97
C THR A 29 -15.14 -14.09 -14.45
N VAL A 30 -14.32 -14.60 -13.54
CA VAL A 30 -13.17 -13.87 -12.97
C VAL A 30 -12.15 -13.44 -14.04
N PRO A 31 -11.76 -14.30 -15.02
CA PRO A 31 -10.82 -13.90 -16.07
C PRO A 31 -11.36 -12.79 -16.97
N GLU A 32 -12.65 -12.81 -17.30
CA GLU A 32 -13.31 -11.74 -18.05
C GLU A 32 -13.29 -10.42 -17.29
N LEU A 33 -13.62 -10.46 -15.98
CA LEU A 33 -13.59 -9.28 -15.12
C LEU A 33 -12.18 -8.68 -15.06
N SER A 34 -11.17 -9.51 -14.80
CA SER A 34 -9.77 -9.07 -14.75
C SER A 34 -9.34 -8.41 -16.06
N SER A 35 -9.65 -9.04 -17.19
CA SER A 35 -9.27 -8.54 -18.52
C SER A 35 -9.97 -7.23 -18.84
N SER A 36 -11.26 -7.12 -18.50
CA SER A 36 -12.07 -5.91 -18.71
C SER A 36 -11.57 -4.74 -17.85
N ILE A 37 -11.30 -4.97 -16.56
CA ILE A 37 -10.73 -3.95 -15.67
C ILE A 37 -9.35 -3.52 -16.16
N GLN A 38 -8.48 -4.47 -16.55
CA GLN A 38 -7.15 -4.12 -17.09
C GLN A 38 -7.25 -3.26 -18.36
N ALA A 39 -8.17 -3.58 -19.27
CA ALA A 39 -8.39 -2.78 -20.47
C ALA A 39 -8.90 -1.36 -20.15
N ALA A 40 -9.84 -1.26 -19.20
CA ALA A 40 -10.33 0.03 -18.71
C ALA A 40 -9.22 0.85 -18.06
N LEU A 41 -8.39 0.23 -17.22
CA LEU A 41 -7.25 0.89 -16.56
C LEU A 41 -6.17 1.36 -17.54
N LYS A 42 -5.98 0.70 -18.68
CA LYS A 42 -4.98 1.11 -19.69
C LYS A 42 -5.39 2.37 -20.46
N THR A 43 -6.70 2.57 -20.66
CA THR A 43 -7.25 3.64 -21.50
C THR A 43 -7.96 4.73 -20.71
N GLY A 44 -8.28 4.48 -19.45
CA GLY A 44 -8.96 5.42 -18.56
C GLY A 44 -8.00 6.38 -17.85
N ASP A 45 -8.55 7.50 -17.39
CA ASP A 45 -7.84 8.47 -16.58
C ASP A 45 -7.74 7.97 -15.13
N LYS A 46 -6.53 7.57 -14.73
CA LYS A 46 -6.25 7.08 -13.38
C LYS A 46 -6.28 8.18 -12.33
N ALA A 47 -5.96 9.41 -12.72
CA ALA A 47 -5.97 10.55 -11.81
C ALA A 47 -7.42 10.94 -11.48
N GLU A 48 -8.28 11.06 -12.51
CA GLU A 48 -9.73 11.26 -12.33
C GLU A 48 -10.32 10.17 -11.42
N PHE A 49 -10.00 8.90 -11.69
CA PHE A 49 -10.47 7.79 -10.87
C PHE A 49 -9.98 7.86 -9.43
N SER A 50 -8.72 8.22 -9.21
CA SER A 50 -8.15 8.35 -7.87
C SER A 50 -8.79 9.50 -7.11
N MET A 51 -9.06 10.63 -7.77
CA MET A 51 -9.79 11.76 -7.17
C MET A 51 -11.22 11.36 -6.80
N THR A 52 -11.94 10.71 -7.73
CA THR A 52 -13.28 10.18 -7.48
C THR A 52 -13.29 9.22 -6.28
N LEU A 53 -12.25 8.39 -6.15
CA LEU A 53 -12.08 7.49 -5.01
C LEU A 53 -11.84 8.25 -3.71
N LEU A 54 -10.96 9.26 -3.72
CA LEU A 54 -10.63 10.08 -2.55
C LEU A 54 -11.79 10.94 -2.05
N GLU A 55 -12.68 11.34 -2.96
CA GLU A 55 -13.88 12.13 -2.67
C GLU A 55 -15.07 11.29 -2.18
N SER A 56 -14.95 9.95 -2.21
CA SER A 56 -16.00 9.05 -1.73
C SER A 56 -16.16 9.14 -0.22
N SER A 57 -17.42 9.26 0.23
CA SER A 57 -17.77 9.20 1.66
C SER A 57 -17.45 7.86 2.32
N ASP A 58 -17.35 6.80 1.52
CA ASP A 58 -17.21 5.42 1.99
C ASP A 58 -15.78 4.89 1.81
N LEU A 59 -14.81 5.80 1.60
CA LEU A 59 -13.41 5.44 1.40
C LEU A 59 -12.82 4.69 2.59
N ASP A 60 -13.30 4.97 3.80
CA ASP A 60 -12.94 4.28 5.04
C ASP A 60 -13.33 2.79 5.03
N GLN A 61 -14.30 2.39 4.20
CA GLN A 61 -14.72 1.01 4.02
C GLN A 61 -13.84 0.25 3.01
N VAL A 62 -12.95 0.94 2.30
CA VAL A 62 -12.07 0.32 1.30
C VAL A 62 -10.95 -0.44 2.01
N GLY A 63 -10.96 -1.77 1.84
CA GLY A 63 -9.86 -2.62 2.28
C GLY A 63 -8.58 -2.28 1.53
N LEU A 64 -7.62 -1.67 2.23
CA LEU A 64 -6.29 -1.37 1.68
C LEU A 64 -5.51 -2.67 1.47
N PRO A 65 -4.81 -2.83 0.33
CA PRO A 65 -3.84 -3.90 0.16
C PRO A 65 -2.78 -3.89 1.27
N ASP A 66 -2.40 -5.08 1.75
CA ASP A 66 -1.45 -5.26 2.85
C ASP A 66 -0.16 -4.44 2.71
N TYR A 67 0.39 -4.34 1.50
CA TYR A 67 1.65 -3.63 1.27
C TYR A 67 1.51 -2.12 1.50
N ILE A 68 0.35 -1.52 1.18
CA ILE A 68 0.06 -0.11 1.44
C ILE A 68 -0.11 0.09 2.94
N HIS A 69 -0.93 -0.75 3.59
CA HIS A 69 -1.17 -0.66 5.02
C HIS A 69 0.13 -0.77 5.84
N LYS A 70 0.93 -1.81 5.57
CA LYS A 70 2.24 -2.02 6.23
C LYS A 70 3.22 -0.88 5.92
N GLY A 71 3.25 -0.40 4.67
CA GLY A 71 4.11 0.72 4.27
C GLY A 71 3.78 2.02 5.03
N LEU A 72 2.49 2.33 5.20
CA LEU A 72 2.05 3.50 5.96
C LEU A 72 2.39 3.38 7.45
N LEU A 73 2.17 2.21 8.07
CA LEU A 73 2.58 1.98 9.47
C LEU A 73 4.09 2.13 9.64
N TRP A 74 4.87 1.61 8.70
CA TRP A 74 6.32 1.77 8.70
C TRP A 74 6.71 3.24 8.59
N LEU A 75 6.08 4.02 7.71
CA LEU A 75 6.32 5.46 7.55
C LEU A 75 6.01 6.24 8.83
N ILE A 76 4.88 5.95 9.48
CA ILE A 76 4.50 6.57 10.75
C ILE A 76 5.58 6.29 11.81
N ALA A 77 6.11 5.07 11.88
CA ALA A 77 7.21 4.75 12.77
C ALA A 77 8.49 5.53 12.43
N GLN A 78 8.81 5.74 11.15
CA GLN A 78 9.95 6.57 10.73
C GLN A 78 9.80 8.02 11.16
N LEU A 79 8.61 8.60 11.00
CA LEU A 79 8.32 9.97 11.38
C LEU A 79 8.50 10.16 12.88
N LYS A 80 7.93 9.27 13.70
CA LYS A 80 8.07 9.31 15.17
C LYS A 80 9.53 9.24 15.61
N ARG A 81 10.34 8.36 15.00
CA ARG A 81 11.78 8.29 15.29
C ARG A 81 12.47 9.61 15.02
N LYS A 82 12.22 10.24 13.86
CA LYS A 82 12.80 11.54 13.54
C LYS A 82 12.32 12.66 14.46
N GLU A 83 11.04 12.66 14.84
CA GLU A 83 10.50 13.63 15.79
C GLU A 83 11.17 13.49 17.16
N ASP A 84 11.37 12.27 17.65
CA ASP A 84 12.06 12.01 18.92
C ASP A 84 13.54 12.41 18.87
N ASP A 85 14.22 12.14 17.75
CA ASP A 85 15.61 12.58 17.52
C ASP A 85 15.73 14.11 17.54
N VAL A 86 14.80 14.81 16.88
CA VAL A 86 14.77 16.29 16.82
C VAL A 86 14.35 16.90 18.15
N ALA A 87 13.44 16.26 18.90
CA ALA A 87 12.98 16.70 20.21
C ALA A 87 13.98 16.39 21.34
N GLY A 88 15.14 15.80 21.04
CA GLY A 88 16.15 15.42 22.03
C GLY A 88 15.70 14.30 22.98
N LYS A 89 14.64 13.57 22.62
CA LYS A 89 14.12 12.42 23.36
C LYS A 89 14.86 11.15 22.93
N THR A 90 16.18 11.15 23.03
CA THR A 90 16.95 9.92 22.78
C THR A 90 17.07 9.15 24.10
N PRO A 91 16.42 7.99 24.29
CA PRO A 91 16.91 7.05 25.27
C PRO A 91 18.27 6.55 24.76
N LEU A 92 19.32 6.88 25.51
CA LEU A 92 20.68 6.38 25.31
C LEU A 92 20.67 4.86 25.49
N ASN A 93 20.42 4.09 24.43
CA ASN A 93 20.82 2.69 24.39
C ASN A 93 22.05 2.58 23.49
N PRO A 94 23.18 2.08 24.00
CA PRO A 94 24.41 2.06 23.26
C PRO A 94 24.26 1.11 22.08
N VAL A 95 24.60 1.63 20.90
CA VAL A 95 24.99 0.84 19.74
C VAL A 95 25.93 -0.26 20.24
N SER A 96 25.48 -1.52 20.17
CA SER A 96 26.37 -2.66 20.24
C SER A 96 27.19 -2.64 18.96
N THR A 97 28.33 -1.94 19.01
CA THR A 97 29.46 -2.22 18.12
C THR A 97 29.90 -3.64 18.42
N SER A 98 29.36 -4.60 17.68
CA SER A 98 29.99 -5.91 17.50
C SER A 98 31.22 -5.69 16.60
N ASP A 99 32.25 -5.08 17.17
CA ASP A 99 33.61 -5.07 16.64
C ASP A 99 34.57 -5.02 17.83
N ALA A 100 34.87 -6.20 18.39
CA ALA A 100 36.14 -6.45 19.06
C ALA A 100 36.34 -7.96 19.30
N ALA A 101 37.41 -8.46 18.67
CA ALA A 101 38.31 -9.51 19.14
C ALA A 101 37.94 -11.00 18.95
N ALA A 102 38.52 -11.59 17.91
CA ALA A 102 39.30 -12.81 18.08
C ALA A 102 40.63 -12.69 17.28
N THR A 103 41.72 -12.76 18.03
CA THR A 103 43.12 -12.51 17.68
C THR A 103 43.78 -13.59 16.79
N PRO A 104 44.96 -13.32 16.20
CA PRO A 104 45.66 -14.24 15.28
C PRO A 104 46.58 -15.27 15.99
N ASN A 105 46.76 -16.42 15.32
CA ASN A 105 47.76 -17.52 15.44
C ASN A 105 47.69 -18.56 16.58
N GLU A 106 47.66 -19.87 16.23
CA GLU A 106 48.77 -20.88 16.45
C GLU A 106 48.42 -22.35 16.00
N VAL A 107 49.06 -22.82 14.90
CA VAL A 107 49.81 -24.10 14.62
C VAL A 107 49.33 -25.49 15.17
N LYS A 108 48.81 -26.40 14.30
CA LYS A 108 49.32 -27.71 13.74
C LYS A 108 48.55 -28.98 14.20
N PRO A 109 48.62 -30.16 13.50
CA PRO A 109 49.83 -30.97 13.25
C PRO A 109 50.25 -31.17 11.78
#